data_AF-A0A7K0Q0J6-F1
#
_entry.id   AF-A0A7K0Q0J6-F1
#
_cell.length_a   1.000
_cell.length_b   1.000
_cell.length_c   1.000
_cell.angle_alpha   90.00
_cell.angle_beta   90.00
_cell.angle_gamma   90.00
#
_symmetry.space_group_name_H-M   'P 1'
#
loop_
_entity.id
_entity.type
_entity.pdbx_description
1 polymer ?
#
loop_
_entity_poly.entity_id
_entity_poly.type
_entity_poly.pdbx_seq_one_letter_code
_entity_poly.pdbx_strand_id
1 'polypeptide(L)'
;DADVLFVHRVRPGADESKAVGAANQIAHALRRLLAEPAPDPAFEVDANLRPEGRQGSMSRSLSAFREYYERWVSVWEVQALLRAEPVAGDVELGRQFCDLVDPLRWPAAGLTDAQVAEIRRIKARVESERLPRGADPATHTKLGRGGLADVEWTVQLLQLQHAHDHPALRVTATTDALTGLADAGLLDAEDAVALRVAWERASRARNAVFLVRGRPGDQLPRPGLELSGVARASGYPADVDPGEFVDDYRRATRQARSVVERVFYGQEPAE
;
A
#
# COMPACT_ATOMS: atom_id res chain seq x y z
N ASP A 1 -9.10 7.19 1.75
CA ASP A 1 -8.02 8.13 1.38
C ASP A 1 -7.35 7.65 0.10
N ALA A 2 -6.67 8.57 -0.58
CA ALA A 2 -5.74 8.28 -1.66
C ALA A 2 -4.43 9.01 -1.39
N ASP A 3 -3.35 8.25 -1.28
CA ASP A 3 -2.00 8.78 -1.20
C ASP A 3 -1.55 9.24 -2.59
N VAL A 4 -1.25 10.54 -2.74
CA VAL A 4 -0.89 11.14 -4.04
C VAL A 4 0.37 11.99 -3.94
N LEU A 5 1.09 12.05 -5.06
CA LEU A 5 2.18 12.98 -5.29
C LEU A 5 1.79 13.97 -6.39
N PHE A 6 1.87 15.27 -6.11
CA PHE A 6 1.58 16.30 -7.11
C PHE A 6 2.86 16.73 -7.84
N VAL A 7 2.96 16.36 -9.11
CA VAL A 7 4.09 16.70 -9.98
C VAL A 7 3.68 17.80 -10.95
N HIS A 8 4.55 18.78 -11.17
CA HIS A 8 4.36 19.77 -12.24
C HIS A 8 5.61 19.92 -13.12
N ARG A 9 5.43 20.58 -14.27
CA ARG A 9 6.51 20.94 -15.19
C ARG A 9 6.32 22.38 -15.62
N VAL A 10 7.35 23.20 -15.43
CA VAL A 10 7.38 24.59 -15.89
C VAL A 10 7.51 24.58 -17.41
N ARG A 11 6.64 25.32 -18.11
CA ARG A 11 6.70 25.43 -19.57
C ARG A 11 7.90 26.30 -19.99
N PRO A 12 8.53 26.05 -21.15
CA PRO A 12 9.59 26.92 -21.66
C PRO A 12 9.15 28.38 -21.72
N GLY A 13 9.97 29.28 -21.17
CA GLY A 13 9.69 30.73 -21.12
C GLY A 13 8.65 31.16 -20.09
N ALA A 14 8.09 30.26 -19.29
CA ALA A 14 7.20 30.62 -18.19
C ALA A 14 8.00 31.03 -16.94
N ASP A 15 7.42 31.93 -16.15
CA ASP A 15 7.93 32.29 -14.83
C ASP A 15 7.75 31.12 -13.84
N GLU A 16 8.85 30.67 -13.25
CA GLU A 16 8.87 29.50 -12.37
C GLU A 16 8.06 29.73 -11.08
N SER A 17 8.15 30.91 -10.47
CA SER A 17 7.40 31.24 -9.26
C SER A 17 5.89 31.21 -9.51
N LYS A 18 5.45 31.77 -10.63
CA LYS A 18 4.03 31.70 -11.05
C LYS A 18 3.59 30.27 -11.34
N ALA A 19 4.43 29.46 -11.99
CA ALA A 19 4.11 28.07 -12.27
C ALA A 19 3.97 27.23 -10.99
N VAL A 20 4.88 27.38 -10.04
CA VAL A 20 4.83 26.73 -8.71
C VAL A 20 3.58 27.19 -7.95
N GLY A 21 3.30 28.50 -7.95
CA GLY A 21 2.10 29.06 -7.33
C GLY A 21 0.81 28.47 -7.89
N ALA A 22 0.68 28.40 -9.22
CA ALA A 22 -0.47 27.81 -9.88
C ALA A 22 -0.62 26.30 -9.60
N ALA A 23 0.47 25.54 -9.64
CA ALA A 23 0.45 24.11 -9.34
C ALA A 23 -0.01 23.82 -7.91
N ASN A 24 0.50 24.58 -6.94
CA ASN A 24 0.06 24.48 -5.54
C ASN A 24 -1.42 24.86 -5.37
N GLN A 25 -1.88 25.94 -6.01
CA GLN A 25 -3.29 26.33 -5.98
C GLN A 25 -4.21 25.23 -6.52
N ILE A 26 -3.85 24.60 -7.64
CA ILE A 26 -4.60 23.49 -8.24
C ILE A 26 -4.64 22.29 -7.27
N ALA A 27 -3.49 21.89 -6.71
CA ALA A 27 -3.42 20.76 -5.79
C ALA A 27 -4.27 20.99 -4.52
N HIS A 28 -4.20 22.20 -3.94
CA HIS A 28 -5.02 22.57 -2.79
C HIS A 28 -6.51 22.64 -3.15
N ALA A 29 -6.86 23.18 -4.32
CA ALA A 29 -8.25 23.23 -4.78
C ALA A 29 -8.84 21.83 -4.97
N LEU A 30 -8.10 20.92 -5.61
CA LEU A 30 -8.52 19.52 -5.79
C LEU A 30 -8.79 18.84 -4.45
N ARG A 31 -7.84 18.93 -3.50
CA ARG A 31 -7.99 18.35 -2.17
C ARG A 31 -9.18 18.94 -1.41
N ARG A 32 -9.40 20.26 -1.52
CA ARG A 32 -10.55 20.93 -0.89
C ARG A 32 -11.87 20.43 -1.47
N LEU A 33 -12.01 20.43 -2.80
CA LEU A 33 -13.24 20.03 -3.49
C LEU A 33 -13.61 18.57 -3.21
N LEU A 34 -12.64 17.66 -3.20
CA LEU A 34 -12.87 16.24 -2.90
C LEU A 34 -13.23 15.96 -1.43
N ALA A 35 -12.90 16.89 -0.54
CA ALA A 35 -13.24 16.82 0.88
C ALA A 35 -14.55 17.56 1.24
N GLU A 36 -15.20 18.24 0.27
CA GLU A 36 -16.47 18.92 0.53
C GLU A 36 -17.58 17.91 0.85
N PRO A 37 -18.50 18.25 1.78
CA PRO A 37 -19.64 17.40 2.09
C PRO A 37 -20.50 17.13 0.84
N ALA A 38 -20.70 15.84 0.54
CA ALA A 38 -21.55 15.35 -0.54
C ALA A 38 -22.43 14.19 -0.01
N PRO A 39 -23.41 13.70 -0.79
CA PRO A 39 -24.16 12.49 -0.42
C PRO A 39 -23.26 11.27 -0.19
N ASP A 40 -22.17 11.19 -0.95
CA ASP A 40 -21.12 10.19 -0.77
C ASP A 40 -20.08 10.62 0.28
N PRO A 41 -19.41 9.68 0.96
CA PRO A 41 -18.33 10.02 1.88
C PRO A 41 -17.21 10.81 1.20
N ALA A 42 -16.67 11.78 1.93
CA ALA A 42 -15.57 12.61 1.46
C ALA A 42 -14.38 11.76 0.98
N PHE A 43 -13.82 12.13 -0.17
CA PHE A 43 -12.66 11.46 -0.73
C PHE A 43 -11.39 12.16 -0.25
N GLU A 44 -10.82 11.65 0.84
CA GLU A 44 -9.61 12.23 1.42
C GLU A 44 -8.39 12.03 0.52
N VAL A 45 -7.76 13.12 0.11
CA VAL A 45 -6.47 13.10 -0.60
C VAL A 45 -5.34 13.36 0.40
N ASP A 46 -4.48 12.37 0.61
CA ASP A 46 -3.28 12.46 1.43
C ASP A 46 -2.06 12.69 0.53
N ALA A 47 -1.26 13.72 0.84
CA ALA A 47 -0.02 14.03 0.15
C ALA A 47 1.20 13.94 1.09
N ASN A 48 1.08 13.23 2.21
CA ASN A 48 2.13 13.14 3.23
C ASN A 48 3.35 12.31 2.81
N LEU A 49 3.23 11.49 1.75
CA LEU A 49 4.35 10.76 1.14
C LEU A 49 5.24 11.63 0.25
N ARG A 50 4.91 12.91 0.04
CA ARG A 50 5.75 13.81 -0.75
C ARG A 50 7.09 14.09 -0.05
N PRO A 51 8.16 14.40 -0.80
CA PRO A 51 9.43 14.86 -0.25
C PRO A 51 9.26 15.95 0.81
N GLU A 52 9.96 15.81 1.94
CA GLU A 52 9.84 16.65 3.16
C GLU A 52 8.47 16.59 3.87
N GLY A 53 7.61 15.65 3.48
CA GLY A 53 6.32 15.37 4.09
C GLY A 53 5.46 16.63 4.23
N ARG A 54 4.88 16.84 5.42
CA ARG A 54 4.01 17.99 5.71
C ARG A 54 4.68 19.36 5.54
N GLN A 55 6.01 19.43 5.66
CA GLN A 55 6.77 20.68 5.55
C GLN A 55 7.14 21.00 4.10
N GLY A 56 7.10 20.02 3.20
CA GLY A 56 7.36 20.22 1.79
C GLY A 56 6.21 20.89 1.03
N SER A 57 6.55 21.54 -0.09
CA SER A 57 5.58 22.09 -1.05
C SER A 57 4.55 21.03 -1.46
N MET A 58 3.27 21.42 -1.60
CA MET A 58 2.19 20.49 -1.96
C MET A 58 2.47 19.85 -3.34
N SER A 59 2.93 20.66 -4.29
CA SER A 59 3.44 20.20 -5.58
C SER A 59 4.92 20.52 -5.75
N ARG A 60 5.68 19.60 -6.37
CA ARG A 60 7.07 19.80 -6.77
C ARG A 60 7.24 19.65 -8.28
N SER A 61 8.22 20.35 -8.84
CA SER A 61 8.57 20.18 -10.25
C SER A 61 9.23 18.82 -10.46
N LEU A 62 9.13 18.28 -11.69
CA LEU A 62 9.81 17.02 -12.04
C LEU A 62 11.33 17.09 -11.80
N SER A 63 11.95 18.24 -12.07
CA SER A 63 13.39 18.46 -11.79
C SER A 63 13.70 18.48 -10.29
N ALA A 64 12.83 19.07 -9.47
CA ALA A 64 13.00 19.07 -8.01
C ALA A 64 12.79 17.68 -7.40
N PHE A 65 11.90 16.84 -7.97
CA PHE A 65 11.81 15.43 -7.59
C PHE A 65 13.10 14.67 -7.93
N ARG A 66 13.67 14.91 -9.12
CA ARG A 66 14.93 14.29 -9.52
C ARG A 66 16.06 14.64 -8.56
N GLU A 67 16.29 15.93 -8.32
CA GLU A 67 17.33 16.37 -7.39
C GLU A 67 17.10 15.79 -5.98
N TYR A 68 15.84 15.73 -5.55
CA TYR A 68 15.52 15.20 -4.23
C TYR A 68 15.90 13.72 -4.11
N TYR A 69 15.44 12.90 -5.05
CA TYR A 69 15.66 11.47 -4.99
C TYR A 69 17.12 11.08 -5.26
N GLU A 70 17.86 11.87 -6.04
CA GLU A 70 19.30 11.64 -6.26
C GLU A 70 20.13 11.81 -4.98
N ARG A 71 19.69 12.67 -4.05
CA ARG A 71 20.51 13.08 -2.90
C ARG A 71 20.01 12.58 -1.54
N TRP A 72 18.69 12.48 -1.37
CA TRP A 72 18.08 12.32 -0.05
C TRP A 72 17.04 11.19 0.04
N VAL A 73 16.85 10.41 -1.03
CA VAL A 73 15.87 9.31 -0.99
C VAL A 73 16.19 8.32 0.12
N SER A 74 15.17 7.97 0.88
CA SER A 74 15.24 6.96 1.93
C SER A 74 14.63 5.64 1.47
N VAL A 75 15.02 4.54 2.11
CA VAL A 75 14.61 3.18 1.70
C VAL A 75 13.08 2.99 1.77
N TRP A 76 12.42 3.61 2.75
CA TRP A 76 10.95 3.53 2.85
C TRP A 76 10.24 4.32 1.74
N GLU A 77 10.83 5.40 1.24
CA GLU A 77 10.30 6.12 0.07
C GLU A 77 10.42 5.26 -1.18
N VAL A 78 11.55 4.58 -1.36
CA VAL A 78 11.74 3.61 -2.45
C VAL A 78 10.67 2.53 -2.40
N GLN A 79 10.39 1.99 -1.21
CA GLN A 79 9.33 1.02 -1.00
C GLN A 79 7.94 1.58 -1.36
N ALA A 80 7.62 2.80 -0.91
CA ALA A 80 6.34 3.45 -1.25
C ALA A 80 6.19 3.67 -2.77
N LEU A 81 7.28 4.00 -3.46
CA LEU A 81 7.29 4.22 -4.91
C LEU A 81 6.95 2.97 -5.74
N LEU A 82 7.04 1.75 -5.18
CA LEU A 82 6.58 0.53 -5.86
C LEU A 82 5.10 0.59 -6.25
N ARG A 83 4.31 1.38 -5.53
CA ARG A 83 2.87 1.57 -5.79
C ARG A 83 2.56 2.77 -6.68
N ALA A 84 3.56 3.55 -7.08
CA ALA A 84 3.35 4.80 -7.82
C ALA A 84 2.85 4.52 -9.25
N GLU A 85 1.75 5.17 -9.63
CA GLU A 85 1.18 5.12 -10.98
C GLU A 85 0.52 6.46 -11.33
N PRO A 86 0.54 6.91 -12.59
CA PRO A 86 -0.17 8.11 -13.02
C PRO A 86 -1.69 7.90 -12.96
N VAL A 87 -2.38 8.65 -12.11
CA VAL A 87 -3.85 8.52 -11.93
C VAL A 87 -4.65 9.67 -12.57
N ALA A 88 -4.04 10.83 -12.77
CA ALA A 88 -4.70 12.00 -13.35
C ALA A 88 -3.67 13.02 -13.89
N GLY A 89 -4.11 13.86 -14.82
CA GLY A 89 -3.32 14.98 -15.36
C GLY A 89 -2.71 14.70 -16.74
N ASP A 90 -1.61 15.38 -17.03
CA ASP A 90 -0.87 15.23 -18.29
C ASP A 90 -0.18 13.86 -18.36
N VAL A 91 -0.59 13.03 -19.33
CA VAL A 91 -0.12 11.65 -19.49
C VAL A 91 1.40 11.59 -19.66
N GLU A 92 1.96 12.52 -20.43
CA GLU A 92 3.40 12.55 -20.69
C GLU A 92 4.20 12.95 -19.45
N LEU A 93 3.73 13.91 -18.65
CA LEU A 93 4.36 14.23 -17.36
C LEU A 93 4.28 13.06 -16.37
N GLY A 94 3.15 12.35 -16.33
CA GLY A 94 2.99 11.14 -15.53
C GLY A 94 4.00 10.07 -15.92
N ARG A 95 4.13 9.79 -17.22
CA ARG A 95 5.14 8.87 -17.76
C ARG A 95 6.56 9.29 -17.39
N GLN A 96 6.89 10.57 -17.55
CA GLN A 96 8.21 11.11 -17.18
C GLN A 96 8.52 11.00 -15.68
N PHE A 97 7.51 11.07 -14.82
CA PHE A 97 7.69 10.80 -13.39
C PHE A 97 7.95 9.31 -13.13
N CYS A 98 7.23 8.40 -13.80
CA CYS A 98 7.53 6.96 -13.72
C CYS A 98 8.94 6.64 -14.21
N ASP A 99 9.34 7.15 -15.39
CA ASP A 99 10.71 7.00 -15.92
C ASP A 99 11.78 7.48 -14.92
N LEU A 100 11.46 8.51 -14.11
CA LEU A 100 12.36 9.01 -13.07
C LEU A 100 12.48 8.04 -11.87
N VAL A 101 11.38 7.44 -11.43
CA VAL A 101 11.35 6.62 -10.20
C VAL A 101 11.59 5.13 -10.43
N ASP A 102 11.41 4.63 -11.66
CA ASP A 102 11.60 3.23 -12.02
C ASP A 102 12.99 2.69 -11.64
N PRO A 103 14.11 3.40 -11.92
CA PRO A 103 15.44 2.95 -11.49
C PRO A 103 15.62 2.94 -9.97
N LEU A 104 14.82 3.72 -9.23
CA LEU A 104 14.88 3.79 -7.76
C LEU A 104 14.12 2.62 -7.16
N ARG A 105 12.87 2.40 -7.60
CA ARG A 105 11.99 1.35 -7.07
C ARG A 105 12.32 -0.05 -7.58
N TRP A 106 13.11 -0.17 -8.64
CA TRP A 106 13.69 -1.42 -9.13
C TRP A 106 15.22 -1.28 -9.27
N PRO A 107 15.94 -1.20 -8.14
CA PRO A 107 17.38 -0.88 -8.14
C PRO A 107 18.18 -1.97 -8.83
N ALA A 108 19.13 -1.60 -9.69
CA ALA A 108 19.83 -2.51 -10.59
C ALA A 108 20.59 -3.68 -9.92
N ALA A 109 20.92 -3.58 -8.63
CA ALA A 109 21.60 -4.62 -7.86
C ALA A 109 20.74 -5.18 -6.71
N GLY A 110 19.43 -4.90 -6.72
CA GLY A 110 18.54 -5.22 -5.61
C GLY A 110 18.85 -4.41 -4.34
N LEU A 111 18.39 -4.92 -3.20
CA LEU A 111 18.69 -4.35 -1.89
C LEU A 111 19.95 -4.95 -1.28
N THR A 112 20.70 -4.10 -0.57
CA THR A 112 21.73 -4.53 0.38
C THR A 112 21.12 -5.09 1.67
N ASP A 113 21.86 -5.93 2.39
CA ASP A 113 21.44 -6.46 3.70
C ASP A 113 21.07 -5.36 4.71
N ALA A 114 21.78 -4.23 4.67
CA ALA A 114 21.50 -3.07 5.53
C ALA A 114 20.13 -2.45 5.22
N GLN A 115 19.76 -2.34 3.93
CA GLN A 115 18.46 -1.82 3.51
C GLN A 115 17.33 -2.81 3.84
N VAL A 116 17.55 -4.12 3.66
CA VAL A 116 16.60 -5.16 4.09
C VAL A 116 16.36 -5.07 5.60
N ALA A 117 17.42 -4.95 6.40
CA ALA A 117 17.32 -4.79 7.85
C ALA A 117 16.63 -3.47 8.26
N GLU A 118 16.79 -2.40 7.48
CA GLU A 118 16.06 -1.14 7.68
C GLU A 118 14.56 -1.30 7.43
N ILE A 119 14.17 -1.88 6.30
CA ILE A 119 12.74 -2.14 5.98
C ILE A 119 12.09 -2.99 7.07
N ARG A 120 12.75 -4.09 7.49
CA ARG A 120 12.27 -4.94 8.59
C ARG A 120 12.08 -4.17 9.89
N ARG A 121 13.03 -3.30 10.26
CA ARG A 121 12.92 -2.43 11.45
C ARG A 121 11.74 -1.47 11.36
N ILE A 122 11.52 -0.85 10.20
CA ILE A 122 10.38 0.06 10.00
C ILE A 122 9.06 -0.73 10.10
N LYS A 123 8.98 -1.92 9.50
CA LYS A 123 7.79 -2.77 9.61
C LYS A 123 7.47 -3.14 11.05
N ALA A 124 8.45 -3.61 11.80
CA ALA A 124 8.29 -3.99 13.20
C ALA A 124 7.78 -2.80 14.04
N ARG A 125 8.31 -1.60 13.78
CA ARG A 125 7.86 -0.37 14.42
C ARG A 125 6.41 -0.02 14.06
N VAL A 126 6.04 -0.16 12.78
CA VAL A 126 4.65 0.04 12.32
C VAL A 126 3.71 -0.92 13.03
N GLU A 127 4.07 -2.20 13.14
CA GLU A 127 3.28 -3.20 13.86
C GLU A 127 3.09 -2.82 15.34
N SER A 128 4.15 -2.37 16.02
CA SER A 128 4.08 -2.03 17.45
C SER A 128 3.39 -0.70 17.76
N GLU A 129 3.50 0.29 16.86
CA GLU A 129 3.07 1.68 17.15
C GLU A 129 1.75 2.07 16.49
N ARG A 130 1.37 1.44 15.36
CA ARG A 130 0.24 1.92 14.53
C ARG A 130 -1.06 1.16 14.75
N LEU A 131 -1.02 -0.03 15.34
CA LEU A 131 -2.24 -0.75 15.70
C LEU A 131 -3.02 0.07 16.77
N PRO A 132 -4.30 0.41 16.54
CA PRO A 132 -5.06 1.19 17.51
C PRO A 132 -5.16 0.50 18.87
N ARG A 133 -5.09 1.27 19.96
CA ARG A 133 -5.28 0.74 21.32
C ARG A 133 -6.63 0.03 21.43
N GLY A 134 -6.61 -1.21 21.90
CA GLY A 134 -7.81 -2.04 22.08
C GLY A 134 -8.32 -2.73 20.81
N ALA A 135 -7.65 -2.55 19.66
CA ALA A 135 -7.90 -3.38 18.48
C ALA A 135 -7.43 -4.82 18.73
N ASP A 136 -8.12 -5.78 18.10
CA ASP A 136 -7.72 -7.18 18.12
C ASP A 136 -6.85 -7.49 16.89
N PRO A 137 -5.55 -7.80 17.07
CA PRO A 137 -4.64 -8.10 15.96
C PRO A 137 -5.09 -9.28 15.10
N ALA A 138 -5.89 -10.21 15.64
CA ALA A 138 -6.36 -11.39 14.91
C ALA A 138 -7.52 -11.08 13.95
N THR A 139 -8.13 -9.89 14.07
CA THR A 139 -9.31 -9.48 13.30
C THR A 139 -9.19 -8.06 12.72
N HIS A 140 -8.01 -7.45 12.81
CA HIS A 140 -7.69 -6.18 12.19
C HIS A 140 -7.15 -6.39 10.75
N THR A 141 -7.95 -6.07 9.74
CA THR A 141 -7.71 -6.32 8.31
C THR A 141 -6.44 -5.69 7.75
N LYS A 142 -6.10 -4.47 8.17
CA LYS A 142 -4.91 -3.75 7.66
C LYS A 142 -3.63 -4.09 8.42
N LEU A 143 -3.58 -3.73 9.70
CA LEU A 143 -2.39 -3.81 10.56
C LEU A 143 -2.34 -5.06 11.45
N GLY A 144 -3.32 -5.96 11.37
CA GLY A 144 -3.33 -7.20 12.11
C GLY A 144 -2.36 -8.23 11.54
N ARG A 145 -2.14 -9.31 12.28
CA ARG A 145 -1.22 -10.39 11.89
C ARG A 145 -1.72 -11.06 10.62
N GLY A 146 -0.88 -11.14 9.60
CA GLY A 146 -1.21 -11.67 8.28
C GLY A 146 -2.25 -10.84 7.52
N GLY A 147 -2.50 -9.60 7.95
CA GLY A 147 -3.38 -8.65 7.27
C GLY A 147 -2.73 -8.01 6.04
N LEU A 148 -3.39 -6.99 5.47
CA LEU A 148 -2.95 -6.33 4.24
C LEU A 148 -1.51 -5.81 4.32
N ALA A 149 -1.14 -5.17 5.43
CA ALA A 149 0.21 -4.62 5.59
C ALA A 149 1.29 -5.72 5.66
N ASP A 150 0.99 -6.88 6.23
CA ASP A 150 1.96 -8.00 6.26
C ASP A 150 2.22 -8.52 4.85
N VAL A 151 1.15 -8.74 4.07
CA VAL A 151 1.27 -9.24 2.70
C VAL A 151 1.97 -8.21 1.82
N GLU A 152 1.54 -6.95 1.84
CA GLU A 152 2.11 -5.89 1.01
C GLU A 152 3.60 -5.70 1.28
N TRP A 153 4.02 -5.63 2.55
CA TRP A 153 5.43 -5.44 2.88
C TRP A 153 6.30 -6.62 2.48
N THR A 154 5.76 -7.85 2.60
CA THR A 154 6.44 -9.07 2.14
C THR A 154 6.69 -9.03 0.64
N VAL A 155 5.64 -8.73 -0.13
CA VAL A 155 5.72 -8.66 -1.59
C VAL A 155 6.64 -7.52 -2.04
N GLN A 156 6.52 -6.34 -1.44
CA GLN A 156 7.35 -5.19 -1.76
C GLN A 156 8.82 -5.43 -1.45
N LEU A 157 9.15 -6.09 -0.33
CA LEU A 157 10.53 -6.45 -0.01
C LEU A 157 11.12 -7.34 -1.12
N LEU A 158 10.39 -8.38 -1.53
CA LEU A 158 10.83 -9.28 -2.59
C LEU A 158 10.93 -8.56 -3.96
N GLN A 159 10.02 -7.64 -4.27
CA GLN A 159 10.14 -6.80 -5.47
C GLN A 159 11.43 -5.98 -5.45
N LEU A 160 11.75 -5.32 -4.33
CA LEU A 160 12.99 -4.53 -4.22
C LEU A 160 14.25 -5.38 -4.32
N GLN A 161 14.20 -6.63 -3.86
CA GLN A 161 15.31 -7.56 -3.96
C GLN A 161 15.48 -8.10 -5.38
N HIS A 162 14.40 -8.34 -6.14
CA HIS A 162 14.46 -9.19 -7.34
C HIS A 162 13.96 -8.54 -8.65
N ALA A 163 13.24 -7.42 -8.62
CA ALA A 163 12.65 -6.84 -9.84
C ALA A 163 13.68 -6.34 -10.87
N HIS A 164 14.95 -6.21 -10.48
CA HIS A 164 16.04 -5.90 -11.41
C HIS A 164 16.26 -7.02 -12.43
N ASP A 165 16.27 -8.27 -11.97
CA ASP A 165 16.46 -9.47 -12.80
C ASP A 165 15.15 -10.09 -13.30
N HIS A 166 14.03 -9.73 -12.68
CA HIS A 166 12.71 -10.29 -13.00
C HIS A 166 11.73 -9.17 -13.44
N PRO A 167 11.64 -8.83 -14.74
CA PRO A 167 10.76 -7.78 -15.24
C PRO A 167 9.27 -7.98 -14.92
N ALA A 168 8.82 -9.23 -14.73
CA ALA A 168 7.44 -9.54 -14.32
C ALA A 168 7.10 -8.97 -12.92
N LEU A 169 8.10 -8.65 -12.10
CA LEU A 169 7.92 -8.01 -10.79
C LEU A 169 7.82 -6.48 -10.89
N ARG A 170 7.98 -5.88 -12.07
CA ARG A 170 7.88 -4.43 -12.31
C ARG A 170 6.43 -4.00 -12.50
N VAL A 171 5.59 -4.39 -11.56
CA VAL A 171 4.15 -4.13 -11.51
C VAL A 171 3.79 -3.44 -10.20
N THR A 172 2.72 -2.64 -10.23
CA THR A 172 2.26 -1.90 -9.05
C THR A 172 1.35 -2.76 -8.18
N ALA A 173 0.50 -3.61 -8.78
CA ALA A 173 -0.48 -4.43 -8.08
C ALA A 173 0.16 -5.59 -7.28
N THR A 174 -0.22 -5.73 -6.01
CA THR A 174 0.30 -6.75 -5.08
C THR A 174 0.01 -8.18 -5.56
N THR A 175 -1.17 -8.41 -6.15
CA THR A 175 -1.57 -9.72 -6.68
C THR A 175 -0.77 -10.13 -7.91
N ASP A 176 -0.42 -9.16 -8.76
CA ASP A 176 0.35 -9.39 -9.98
C ASP A 176 1.80 -9.67 -9.60
N ALA A 177 2.35 -8.91 -8.63
CA ALA A 177 3.66 -9.17 -8.06
C ALA A 177 3.73 -10.56 -7.39
N LEU A 178 2.72 -10.98 -6.63
CA LEU A 178 2.64 -12.34 -6.07
C LEU A 178 2.69 -13.41 -7.16
N THR A 179 1.99 -13.20 -8.28
CA THR A 179 2.00 -14.11 -9.42
C THR A 179 3.40 -14.17 -10.04
N GLY A 180 4.02 -13.02 -10.30
CA GLY A 180 5.38 -12.96 -10.83
C GLY A 180 6.44 -13.57 -9.89
N LEU A 181 6.26 -13.46 -8.56
CA LEU A 181 7.15 -14.07 -7.58
C LEU A 181 7.07 -15.61 -7.60
N ALA A 182 5.85 -16.15 -7.70
CA ALA A 182 5.64 -17.59 -7.80
C ALA A 182 6.16 -18.15 -9.14
N ASP A 183 5.84 -17.50 -10.26
CA ASP A 183 6.28 -17.92 -11.59
C ASP A 183 7.82 -17.90 -11.74
N ALA A 184 8.48 -16.96 -11.05
CA ALA A 184 9.93 -16.86 -10.99
C ALA A 184 10.60 -17.85 -10.01
N GLY A 185 9.83 -18.60 -9.21
CA GLY A 185 10.35 -19.49 -8.17
C GLY A 185 11.00 -18.75 -6.99
N LEU A 186 10.72 -17.45 -6.83
CA LEU A 186 11.24 -16.61 -5.74
C LEU A 186 10.39 -16.71 -4.47
N LEU A 187 9.18 -17.23 -4.61
CA LEU A 187 8.26 -17.55 -3.51
C LEU A 187 7.64 -18.91 -3.81
N ASP A 188 7.53 -19.76 -2.79
CA ASP A 188 6.84 -21.05 -2.93
C ASP A 188 5.39 -20.84 -3.42
N ALA A 189 4.90 -21.73 -4.29
CA ALA A 189 3.57 -21.60 -4.86
C ALA A 189 2.47 -21.65 -3.78
N GLU A 190 2.62 -22.48 -2.74
CA GLU A 190 1.68 -22.56 -1.63
C GLU A 190 1.72 -21.28 -0.78
N ASP A 191 2.92 -20.73 -0.56
CA ASP A 191 3.09 -19.44 0.13
C ASP A 191 2.42 -18.29 -0.63
N ALA A 192 2.62 -18.23 -1.95
CA ALA A 192 2.00 -17.22 -2.80
C ALA A 192 0.47 -17.33 -2.76
N VAL A 193 -0.07 -18.56 -2.76
CA VAL A 193 -1.51 -18.81 -2.58
C VAL A 193 -1.97 -18.33 -1.21
N ALA A 194 -1.26 -18.65 -0.13
CA ALA A 194 -1.62 -18.25 1.23
C ALA A 194 -1.67 -16.72 1.38
N LEU A 195 -0.64 -16.01 0.89
CA LEU A 195 -0.60 -14.55 0.89
C LEU A 195 -1.73 -13.94 0.05
N ARG A 196 -2.00 -14.49 -1.14
CA ARG A 196 -3.10 -14.02 -2.01
C ARG A 196 -4.46 -14.20 -1.35
N VAL A 197 -4.72 -15.36 -0.76
CA VAL A 197 -5.98 -15.64 -0.07
C VAL A 197 -6.18 -14.67 1.10
N ALA A 198 -5.15 -14.43 1.91
CA ALA A 198 -5.24 -13.46 3.00
C ALA A 198 -5.47 -12.02 2.49
N TRP A 199 -4.74 -11.59 1.46
CA TRP A 199 -4.91 -10.29 0.82
C TRP A 199 -6.34 -10.06 0.33
N GLU A 200 -6.90 -11.02 -0.41
CA GLU A 200 -8.25 -10.93 -0.93
C GLU A 200 -9.31 -10.97 0.18
N ARG A 201 -9.14 -11.85 1.18
CA ARG A 201 -10.08 -11.96 2.31
C ARG A 201 -10.09 -10.68 3.14
N ALA A 202 -8.92 -10.12 3.46
CA ALA A 202 -8.81 -8.85 4.18
C ALA A 202 -9.36 -7.67 3.38
N SER A 203 -9.10 -7.62 2.06
CA SER A 203 -9.65 -6.59 1.17
C SER A 203 -11.18 -6.66 1.10
N ARG A 204 -11.74 -7.86 0.85
CA ARG A 204 -13.19 -8.09 0.82
C ARG A 204 -13.84 -7.75 2.15
N ALA A 205 -13.24 -8.17 3.27
CA ALA A 205 -13.73 -7.88 4.61
C ALA A 205 -13.78 -6.37 4.89
N ARG A 206 -12.71 -5.63 4.56
CA ARG A 206 -12.64 -4.17 4.73
C ARG A 206 -13.70 -3.46 3.89
N ASN A 207 -13.89 -3.89 2.64
CA ASN A 207 -14.94 -3.36 1.77
C ASN A 207 -16.34 -3.66 2.31
N ALA A 208 -16.57 -4.89 2.79
CA ALA A 208 -17.84 -5.29 3.39
C ALA A 208 -18.14 -4.50 4.68
N VAL A 209 -17.14 -4.23 5.52
CA VAL A 209 -17.29 -3.36 6.70
C VAL A 209 -17.77 -1.96 6.29
N PHE A 210 -17.18 -1.38 5.24
CA PHE A 210 -17.61 -0.10 4.71
C PHE A 210 -19.06 -0.14 4.22
N LEU A 211 -19.42 -1.15 3.42
CA LEU A 211 -20.78 -1.29 2.87
C LEU A 211 -21.85 -1.43 3.96
N VAL A 212 -21.53 -2.15 5.04
CA VAL A 212 -22.49 -2.42 6.13
C VAL A 212 -22.62 -1.23 7.08
N ARG A 213 -21.50 -0.55 7.39
CA ARG A 213 -21.48 0.55 8.37
C ARG A 213 -21.64 1.94 7.75
N GLY A 214 -21.51 2.07 6.44
CA GLY A 214 -21.45 3.36 5.74
C GLY A 214 -20.20 4.19 6.05
N ARG A 215 -19.17 3.59 6.66
CA ARG A 215 -17.92 4.26 7.02
C ARG A 215 -16.72 3.30 7.02
N PRO A 216 -15.49 3.79 6.76
CA PRO A 216 -14.29 2.95 6.79
C PRO A 216 -14.07 2.30 8.16
N GLY A 217 -13.54 1.08 8.15
CA GLY A 217 -13.14 0.39 9.36
C GLY A 217 -12.27 -0.83 9.04
N ASP A 218 -11.17 -0.95 9.77
CA ASP A 218 -10.23 -2.06 9.58
C ASP A 218 -10.47 -3.22 10.56
N GLN A 219 -11.38 -3.06 11.54
CA GLN A 219 -11.67 -4.06 12.57
C GLN A 219 -12.96 -4.81 12.24
N LEU A 220 -12.89 -6.15 12.15
CA LEU A 220 -14.11 -6.97 11.99
C LEU A 220 -15.09 -6.73 13.15
N PRO A 221 -16.41 -6.69 12.89
CA PRO A 221 -17.41 -6.54 13.94
C PRO A 221 -17.42 -7.71 14.93
N ARG A 222 -17.87 -7.44 16.15
CA ARG A 222 -18.22 -8.48 17.13
C ARG A 222 -19.50 -9.22 16.69
N PRO A 223 -19.79 -10.40 17.26
CA PRO A 223 -21.02 -11.15 16.95
C PRO A 223 -22.28 -10.28 17.05
N GLY A 224 -23.15 -10.38 16.05
CA GLY A 224 -24.37 -9.58 15.92
C GLY A 224 -24.69 -9.22 14.47
N LEU A 225 -25.66 -8.33 14.29
CA LEU A 225 -26.20 -7.96 12.97
C LEU A 225 -25.14 -7.37 12.03
N GLU A 226 -24.19 -6.59 12.54
CA GLU A 226 -23.11 -6.05 11.73
C GLU A 226 -22.22 -7.15 11.16
N LEU A 227 -21.84 -8.16 11.98
CA LEU A 227 -21.04 -9.28 11.52
C LEU A 227 -21.80 -10.11 10.48
N SER A 228 -23.09 -10.37 10.70
CA SER A 228 -23.95 -11.04 9.72
C SER A 228 -23.99 -10.28 8.40
N GLY A 229 -24.11 -8.95 8.45
CA GLY A 229 -24.05 -8.10 7.26
C GLY A 229 -22.71 -8.20 6.53
N VAL A 230 -21.59 -8.17 7.28
CA VAL A 230 -20.24 -8.24 6.72
C VAL A 230 -19.96 -9.60 6.07
N ALA A 231 -20.36 -10.69 6.73
CA ALA A 231 -20.25 -12.03 6.17
C ALA A 231 -21.03 -12.15 4.86
N ARG A 232 -22.29 -11.68 4.84
CA ARG A 232 -23.13 -11.69 3.63
C ARG A 232 -22.57 -10.84 2.50
N ALA A 233 -22.13 -9.62 2.80
CA ALA A 233 -21.49 -8.73 1.82
C ALA A 233 -20.15 -9.30 1.30
N SER A 234 -19.51 -10.19 2.08
CA SER A 234 -18.32 -10.93 1.67
C SER A 234 -18.63 -12.22 0.88
N GLY A 235 -19.91 -12.50 0.60
CA GLY A 235 -20.38 -13.62 -0.21
C GLY A 235 -20.87 -14.85 0.56
N TYR A 236 -21.00 -14.78 1.89
CA TYR A 236 -21.51 -15.90 2.67
C TYR A 236 -23.05 -15.96 2.60
N PRO A 237 -23.64 -17.17 2.48
CA PRO A 237 -25.09 -17.35 2.53
C PRO A 237 -25.72 -16.84 3.83
N ALA A 238 -27.01 -16.52 3.80
CA ALA A 238 -27.71 -15.96 4.96
C ALA A 238 -28.05 -17.00 6.04
N ASP A 239 -28.05 -18.29 5.68
CA ASP A 239 -28.32 -19.45 6.53
C ASP A 239 -27.06 -20.01 7.21
N VAL A 240 -25.89 -19.47 6.88
CA VAL A 240 -24.60 -19.86 7.48
C VAL A 240 -24.30 -19.00 8.71
N ASP A 241 -23.68 -19.59 9.74
CA ASP A 241 -23.21 -18.84 10.92
C ASP A 241 -22.15 -17.81 10.49
N PRO A 242 -22.34 -16.50 10.75
CA PRO A 242 -21.33 -15.48 10.49
C PRO A 242 -19.98 -15.75 11.18
N GLY A 243 -19.94 -16.60 12.21
CA GLY A 243 -18.71 -17.10 12.82
C GLY A 243 -17.80 -17.83 11.83
N GLU A 244 -18.34 -18.55 10.84
CA GLU A 244 -17.55 -19.25 9.83
C GLU A 244 -16.70 -18.29 9.00
N PHE A 245 -17.25 -17.11 8.65
CA PHE A 245 -16.49 -16.06 7.97
C PHE A 245 -15.29 -15.57 8.78
N VAL A 246 -15.46 -15.42 10.11
CA VAL A 246 -14.39 -14.99 11.00
C VAL A 246 -13.31 -16.07 11.12
N ASP A 247 -13.72 -17.33 11.20
CA ASP A 247 -12.80 -18.47 11.31
C ASP A 247 -11.99 -18.67 10.03
N ASP A 248 -12.63 -18.54 8.86
CA ASP A 248 -11.95 -18.57 7.56
C ASP A 248 -10.97 -17.39 7.41
N TYR A 249 -11.38 -16.20 7.82
CA TYR A 249 -10.49 -15.03 7.86
C TYR A 249 -9.27 -15.30 8.74
N ARG A 250 -9.49 -15.78 9.99
CA ARG A 250 -8.41 -16.10 10.94
C ARG A 250 -7.51 -17.23 10.46
N ARG A 251 -8.04 -18.20 9.71
CA ARG A 251 -7.25 -19.28 9.12
C ARG A 251 -6.33 -18.73 8.04
N ALA A 252 -6.87 -17.95 7.10
CA ALA A 252 -6.10 -17.35 6.03
C ALA A 252 -4.99 -16.42 6.56
N THR A 253 -5.31 -15.55 7.51
CA THR A 253 -4.31 -14.62 8.07
C THR A 253 -3.26 -15.30 8.94
N ARG A 254 -3.60 -16.40 9.65
CA ARG A 254 -2.58 -17.21 10.33
C ARG A 254 -1.60 -17.87 9.36
N GLN A 255 -2.10 -18.42 8.25
CA GLN A 255 -1.26 -19.01 7.21
C GLN A 255 -0.35 -17.94 6.60
N ALA A 256 -0.92 -16.80 6.18
CA ALA A 256 -0.13 -15.69 5.66
C ALA A 256 0.90 -15.17 6.68
N ARG A 257 0.57 -15.10 7.98
CA ARG A 257 1.54 -14.70 9.00
C ARG A 257 2.71 -15.68 9.09
N SER A 258 2.45 -16.99 9.02
CA SER A 258 3.53 -17.99 9.00
C SER A 258 4.47 -17.79 7.81
N VAL A 259 3.94 -17.47 6.63
CA VAL A 259 4.75 -17.09 5.46
C VAL A 259 5.56 -15.82 5.74
N VAL A 260 4.94 -14.78 6.31
CA VAL A 260 5.60 -13.50 6.63
C VAL A 260 6.75 -13.68 7.61
N GLU A 261 6.58 -14.50 8.66
CA GLU A 261 7.67 -14.77 9.61
C GLU A 261 8.89 -15.39 8.90
N ARG A 262 8.66 -16.39 8.03
CA ARG A 262 9.73 -17.05 7.28
C ARG A 262 10.35 -16.17 6.20
N VAL A 263 9.51 -15.60 5.34
CA VAL A 263 9.95 -14.90 4.12
C VAL A 263 10.37 -13.47 4.42
N PHE A 264 9.53 -12.72 5.15
CA PHE A 264 9.84 -11.32 5.44
C PHE A 264 10.81 -11.19 6.60
N TYR A 265 10.67 -11.94 7.71
CA TYR A 265 11.54 -11.79 8.89
C TYR A 265 12.72 -12.78 8.94
N GLY A 266 12.71 -13.87 8.16
CA GLY A 266 13.74 -14.90 8.22
C GLY A 266 13.69 -15.75 9.48
N GLN A 267 12.52 -15.84 10.13
CA GLN A 267 12.31 -16.67 11.32
C GLN A 267 11.85 -18.06 10.91
N GLU A 268 12.43 -19.10 11.51
CA GLU A 268 11.92 -20.46 11.34
C GLU A 268 10.56 -20.61 12.04
N PRO A 269 9.66 -21.48 11.55
CA PRO A 269 8.42 -21.78 12.24
C PRO A 269 8.73 -22.23 13.67
N ALA A 270 8.02 -21.68 14.66
CA ALA A 270 8.10 -22.22 16.01
C ALA A 270 7.61 -23.68 15.98
N GLU A 271 8.48 -24.62 16.41
CA GLU A 271 8.16 -26.04 16.58
C GLU A 271 6.96 -26.28 17.51
#